data_AF-A0A1G7TEX4-F1
#
_entry.id   AF-A0A1G7TEX4-F1
#
_cell.length_a   1.000
_cell.length_b   1.000
_cell.length_c   1.000
_cell.angle_alpha   90.00
_cell.angle_beta   90.00
_cell.angle_gamma   90.00
#
_symmetry.space_group_name_H-M   'P 1'
#
loop_
_entity.id
_entity.type
_entity.pdbx_description
1 polymer ?
#
loop_
_entity_poly.entity_id
_entity_poly.type
_entity_poly.pdbx_seq_one_letter_code
_entity_poly.pdbx_strand_id
1 'polypeptide(L)'
;MPSPTSPPEQEQPDPTALSASTGRPAATDRFDDVSPNVSRVGAHRAENPRLRIGLIVFWSAVATVAIVAAGVFGTLLSTGRLSFGPAAGPSGTSQVVAPKVDTSYQVLVLNATAETGLGARIRDQVIAAGWADADVEVSNASSTDFPTTTVYYAQPADEAAARGLADAIGGAEVSLDDTYQVVAPPETTAADGASRPQLVVVVGLDFGSE
;
A
#
# COMPACT_ATOMS: atom_id res chain seq x y z
N MET A 1 -56.53 -95.78 38.35
CA MET A 1 -57.78 -95.55 39.11
C MET A 1 -58.73 -94.74 38.25
N PRO A 2 -60.04 -95.05 38.28
CA PRO A 2 -61.10 -94.47 37.43
C PRO A 2 -61.62 -93.11 37.94
N SER A 3 -62.37 -92.44 37.06
CA SER A 3 -62.96 -91.10 37.14
C SER A 3 -63.97 -90.85 38.27
N PRO A 4 -64.26 -89.58 38.56
CA PRO A 4 -65.64 -89.05 38.42
C PRO A 4 -65.65 -87.83 37.47
N THR A 5 -66.45 -87.83 36.41
CA THR A 5 -67.85 -87.33 36.33
C THR A 5 -67.96 -85.81 36.53
N SER A 6 -68.11 -85.09 35.42
CA SER A 6 -68.57 -83.70 35.39
C SER A 6 -70.02 -83.59 35.88
N PRO A 7 -70.40 -82.56 36.64
CA PRO A 7 -71.78 -82.09 36.68
C PRO A 7 -72.15 -81.38 35.36
N PRO A 8 -73.42 -81.47 34.92
CA PRO A 8 -73.93 -80.68 33.80
C PRO A 8 -74.26 -79.24 34.21
N GLU A 9 -73.96 -78.32 33.28
CA GLU A 9 -74.65 -77.08 32.90
C GLU A 9 -75.61 -76.39 33.88
N GLN A 10 -75.35 -75.10 34.14
CA GLN A 10 -76.42 -74.11 34.26
C GLN A 10 -76.17 -73.05 33.18
N GLU A 11 -76.93 -73.18 32.11
CA GLU A 11 -77.07 -72.20 31.04
C GLU A 11 -77.73 -70.92 31.59
N GLN A 12 -76.93 -69.85 31.63
CA GLN A 12 -77.16 -68.46 31.22
C GLN A 12 -78.47 -67.72 31.57
N PRO A 13 -78.34 -66.43 31.93
CA PRO A 13 -79.04 -65.43 31.12
C PRO A 13 -78.12 -64.34 30.56
N ASP A 14 -78.17 -64.23 29.24
CA ASP A 14 -78.00 -63.12 28.30
C ASP A 14 -76.93 -62.00 28.42
N PRO A 15 -76.46 -61.50 27.25
CA PRO A 15 -75.11 -60.98 27.04
C PRO A 15 -75.11 -59.45 27.06
N THR A 16 -75.42 -58.82 28.19
CA THR A 16 -75.37 -57.34 28.25
C THR A 16 -74.93 -56.83 29.62
N ALA A 17 -73.64 -56.96 29.93
CA ALA A 17 -73.03 -56.17 30.98
C ALA A 17 -71.66 -55.69 30.53
N LEU A 18 -71.69 -54.65 29.71
CA LEU A 18 -70.53 -53.80 29.44
C LEU A 18 -69.93 -53.38 30.79
N SER A 19 -68.68 -53.79 31.04
CA SER A 19 -67.86 -53.27 32.13
C SER A 19 -67.67 -51.76 31.95
N ALA A 20 -68.60 -50.97 32.49
CA ALA A 20 -68.45 -49.54 32.65
C ALA A 20 -67.43 -49.27 33.76
N SER A 21 -66.16 -49.15 33.38
CA SER A 21 -65.17 -48.48 34.22
C SER A 21 -65.65 -47.04 34.45
N THR A 22 -66.24 -46.78 35.61
CA THR A 22 -66.63 -45.43 36.01
C THR A 22 -65.35 -44.68 36.37
N GLY A 23 -64.73 -44.04 35.38
CA GLY A 23 -63.57 -43.18 35.56
C GLY A 23 -63.93 -42.01 36.49
N ARG A 24 -63.19 -41.88 37.59
CA ARG A 24 -63.27 -40.72 38.48
C ARG A 24 -62.96 -39.45 37.65
N PRO A 25 -63.72 -38.35 37.75
CA PRO A 25 -63.43 -37.13 37.00
C PRO A 25 -62.01 -36.64 37.34
N ALA A 26 -61.25 -36.22 36.32
CA ALA A 26 -59.91 -35.68 36.52
C ALA A 26 -59.98 -34.46 37.46
N ALA A 27 -59.12 -34.45 38.48
CA ALA A 27 -59.04 -33.32 39.41
C ALA A 27 -58.60 -32.07 38.63
N THR A 28 -59.41 -31.02 38.67
CA THR A 28 -59.08 -29.72 38.08
C THR A 28 -57.83 -29.18 38.77
N ASP A 29 -56.77 -28.95 38.00
CA ASP A 29 -55.52 -28.38 38.52
C ASP A 29 -55.51 -26.87 38.29
N ARG A 30 -54.66 -26.17 39.03
CA ARG A 30 -54.41 -24.73 38.94
C ARG A 30 -53.98 -24.24 37.53
N PHE A 31 -53.68 -25.16 36.61
CA PHE A 31 -53.40 -24.87 35.21
C PHE A 31 -54.64 -24.89 34.32
N ASP A 32 -55.77 -25.42 34.80
CA ASP A 32 -57.04 -25.44 34.08
C ASP A 32 -57.81 -24.12 34.25
N ASP A 33 -57.47 -23.33 35.28
CA ASP A 33 -58.13 -22.07 35.63
C ASP A 33 -57.38 -20.85 35.03
N VAL A 34 -57.17 -20.88 33.70
CA VAL A 34 -56.54 -19.77 32.98
C VAL A 34 -57.61 -18.76 32.60
N SER A 35 -57.47 -17.50 33.04
CA SER A 35 -58.39 -16.43 32.65
C SER A 35 -58.48 -16.34 31.11
N PRO A 36 -59.69 -16.32 30.52
CA PRO A 36 -59.87 -16.32 29.07
C PRO A 36 -59.33 -15.05 28.39
N ASN A 37 -58.99 -14.02 29.17
CA ASN A 37 -58.42 -12.74 28.72
C ASN A 37 -56.90 -12.66 28.81
N VAL A 38 -56.18 -13.78 28.98
CA VAL A 38 -54.72 -13.78 28.85
C VAL A 38 -54.37 -13.73 27.37
N SER A 39 -53.92 -12.57 26.90
CA SER A 39 -53.38 -12.40 25.55
C SER A 39 -52.26 -13.42 25.33
N ARG A 40 -52.40 -14.26 24.30
CA ARG A 40 -51.36 -15.20 23.87
C ARG A 40 -50.19 -14.42 23.29
N VAL A 41 -49.28 -13.97 24.15
CA VAL A 41 -48.02 -13.35 23.74
C VAL A 41 -47.08 -14.48 23.31
N GLY A 42 -47.11 -14.80 22.02
CA GLY A 42 -46.13 -15.69 21.41
C GLY A 42 -44.72 -15.14 21.64
N ALA A 43 -43.80 -16.02 22.03
CA ALA A 43 -42.41 -15.70 22.30
C ALA A 43 -41.84 -14.77 21.21
N HIS A 44 -41.34 -13.63 21.68
CA HIS A 44 -40.63 -12.58 20.96
C HIS A 44 -40.17 -12.99 19.55
N ARG A 45 -40.99 -12.74 18.53
CA ARG A 45 -40.43 -12.59 17.20
C ARG A 45 -39.61 -11.32 17.24
N ALA A 46 -38.28 -11.46 17.30
CA ALA A 46 -37.40 -10.37 16.93
C ALA A 46 -37.83 -9.94 15.53
N GLU A 47 -38.41 -8.75 15.44
CA GLU A 47 -38.64 -8.07 14.18
C GLU A 47 -37.31 -8.09 13.44
N ASN A 48 -37.25 -8.82 12.32
CA ASN A 48 -36.02 -8.95 11.55
C ASN A 48 -35.64 -7.52 11.13
N PRO A 49 -34.60 -6.90 11.70
CA PRO A 49 -34.32 -5.51 11.40
C PRO A 49 -33.95 -5.50 9.92
N ARG A 50 -34.82 -4.92 9.10
CA ARG A 50 -34.59 -4.72 7.67
C ARG A 50 -33.55 -3.62 7.51
N LEU A 51 -32.37 -3.82 8.09
CA LEU A 51 -31.18 -3.07 7.74
C LEU A 51 -31.07 -3.21 6.23
N ARG A 52 -31.03 -2.06 5.55
CA ARG A 52 -30.84 -2.00 4.11
C ARG A 52 -29.40 -2.36 3.84
N ILE A 53 -29.00 -3.61 4.08
CA ILE A 53 -27.62 -4.09 4.04
C ILE A 53 -27.01 -3.74 2.68
N GLY A 54 -27.75 -3.90 1.59
CA GLY A 54 -27.30 -3.46 0.26
C GLY A 54 -27.03 -1.96 0.15
N LEU A 55 -27.85 -1.11 0.77
CA LEU A 55 -27.65 0.34 0.82
C LEU A 55 -26.42 0.69 1.66
N ILE A 56 -26.24 0.03 2.81
CA ILE A 56 -25.08 0.24 3.68
C ILE A 56 -23.80 -0.18 2.95
N VAL A 57 -23.78 -1.37 2.34
CA VAL A 57 -22.64 -1.86 1.56
C VAL A 57 -22.31 -0.93 0.40
N PHE A 58 -23.33 -0.44 -0.32
CA PHE A 58 -23.14 0.54 -1.38
C PHE A 58 -22.49 1.83 -0.85
N TRP A 59 -23.02 2.41 0.23
CA TRP A 59 -22.45 3.62 0.83
C TRP A 59 -21.06 3.39 1.41
N SER A 60 -20.78 2.23 1.99
CA SER A 60 -19.43 1.85 2.45
C SER A 60 -18.45 1.76 1.30
N ALA A 61 -18.85 1.16 0.17
CA ALA A 61 -18.03 1.10 -1.02
C ALA A 61 -17.73 2.51 -1.57
N VAL A 62 -18.76 3.36 -1.68
CA VAL A 62 -18.61 4.77 -2.10
C VAL A 62 -17.68 5.54 -1.16
N ALA A 63 -17.88 5.42 0.15
CA ALA A 63 -17.05 6.08 1.15
C ALA A 63 -15.58 5.61 1.06
N THR A 64 -15.35 4.32 0.82
CA THR A 64 -14.01 3.76 0.68
C THR A 64 -13.30 4.34 -0.55
N VAL A 65 -13.98 4.37 -1.70
CA VAL A 65 -13.45 4.99 -2.93
C VAL A 65 -13.15 6.47 -2.70
N ALA A 66 -14.04 7.19 -2.01
CA ALA A 66 -13.84 8.61 -1.71
C ALA A 66 -12.62 8.85 -0.81
N ILE A 67 -12.41 8.05 0.24
CA ILE A 67 -11.25 8.16 1.14
C ILE A 67 -9.96 7.83 0.39
N VAL A 68 -9.95 6.76 -0.42
CA VAL A 68 -8.78 6.40 -1.23
C VAL A 68 -8.44 7.51 -2.22
N ALA A 69 -9.44 8.04 -2.94
CA ALA A 69 -9.25 9.17 -3.85
C ALA A 69 -8.69 10.38 -3.09
N ALA A 70 -9.27 10.77 -1.96
CA ALA A 70 -8.78 11.88 -1.16
C ALA A 70 -7.32 11.68 -0.70
N GLY A 71 -6.94 10.47 -0.30
CA GLY A 71 -5.57 10.14 0.08
C GLY A 71 -4.59 10.23 -1.10
N VAL A 72 -4.96 9.67 -2.26
CA VAL A 72 -4.14 9.72 -3.48
C VAL A 72 -3.98 11.17 -3.94
N PHE A 73 -5.08 11.91 -4.10
CA PHE A 73 -5.05 13.31 -4.51
C PHE A 73 -4.33 14.20 -3.49
N GLY A 74 -4.54 13.97 -2.20
CA GLY A 74 -3.84 14.69 -1.14
C GLY A 74 -2.33 14.47 -1.18
N THR A 75 -1.89 13.23 -1.41
CA THR A 75 -0.48 12.89 -1.57
C THR A 75 0.09 13.54 -2.82
N LEU A 76 -0.60 13.42 -3.96
CA LEU A 76 -0.17 14.01 -5.22
C LEU A 76 -0.08 15.53 -5.15
N LEU A 77 -1.00 16.18 -4.45
CA LEU A 77 -0.96 17.63 -4.20
C LEU A 77 0.18 18.01 -3.24
N SER A 78 0.41 17.22 -2.19
CA SER A 78 1.49 17.44 -1.22
C SER A 78 2.88 17.25 -1.83
N THR A 79 3.04 16.32 -2.78
CA THR A 79 4.29 16.07 -3.50
C THR A 79 4.42 16.95 -4.76
N GLY A 80 3.47 17.86 -5.02
CA GLY A 80 3.51 18.77 -6.17
C GLY A 80 3.28 18.11 -7.53
N ARG A 81 2.79 16.87 -7.57
CA ARG A 81 2.48 16.11 -8.80
C ARG A 81 1.14 16.49 -9.44
N LEU A 82 0.25 17.15 -8.71
CA LEU A 82 -1.01 17.72 -9.22
C LEU A 82 -1.08 19.20 -8.81
N SER A 83 -1.44 20.10 -9.73
CA SER A 83 -1.64 21.53 -9.46
C SER A 83 -2.93 22.03 -10.12
N PHE A 84 -3.74 22.79 -9.39
CA PHE A 84 -5.03 23.35 -9.85
C PHE A 84 -4.97 24.85 -10.18
N GLY A 85 -3.77 25.46 -10.16
CA GLY A 85 -3.55 26.81 -10.67
C GLY A 85 -3.39 26.85 -12.19
N PRO A 86 -3.38 28.02 -12.83
CA PRO A 86 -2.86 28.12 -14.20
C PRO A 86 -1.48 27.46 -14.22
N ALA A 87 -1.19 26.64 -15.23
CA ALA A 87 0.07 25.93 -15.33
C ALA A 87 1.21 26.94 -15.15
N ALA A 88 1.80 26.96 -13.96
CA ALA A 88 3.10 27.55 -13.78
C ALA A 88 4.01 26.66 -14.62
N GLY A 89 4.33 27.11 -15.84
CA GLY A 89 5.49 26.60 -16.55
C GLY A 89 6.65 26.56 -15.57
N PRO A 90 7.52 25.54 -15.66
CA PRO A 90 8.43 25.11 -14.59
C PRO A 90 8.94 26.31 -13.81
N SER A 91 8.31 26.60 -12.67
CA SER A 91 8.70 27.72 -11.82
C SER A 91 9.77 27.21 -10.88
N GLY A 92 10.84 26.69 -11.49
CA GLY A 92 12.16 26.82 -10.94
C GLY A 92 12.71 28.13 -11.45
N THR A 93 12.35 29.26 -10.83
CA THR A 93 13.39 30.27 -10.66
C THR A 93 14.36 29.67 -9.66
N SER A 94 15.17 28.70 -10.10
CA SER A 94 16.37 28.31 -9.38
C SER A 94 17.09 29.62 -9.16
N GLN A 95 17.18 30.07 -7.90
CA GLN A 95 18.21 31.05 -7.60
C GLN A 95 19.47 30.45 -8.17
N VAL A 96 20.08 31.15 -9.12
CA VAL A 96 21.29 30.66 -9.79
C VAL A 96 22.36 30.68 -8.71
N VAL A 97 22.51 29.56 -7.99
CA VAL A 97 23.62 29.35 -7.09
C VAL A 97 24.86 29.45 -7.96
N ALA A 98 25.80 30.31 -7.58
CA ALA A 98 27.02 30.49 -8.35
C ALA A 98 27.77 29.15 -8.42
N PRO A 99 28.17 28.69 -9.62
CA PRO A 99 28.93 27.46 -9.76
C PRO A 99 30.25 27.58 -9.00
N LYS A 100 30.58 26.53 -8.24
CA LYS A 100 31.86 26.43 -7.53
C LYS A 100 32.41 25.04 -7.75
N VAL A 101 33.57 24.96 -8.39
CA VAL A 101 34.32 23.70 -8.50
C VAL A 101 34.76 23.28 -7.09
N ASP A 102 34.27 22.13 -6.64
CA ASP A 102 34.59 21.55 -5.34
C ASP A 102 35.07 20.11 -5.51
N THR A 103 36.39 19.93 -5.45
CA THR A 103 37.05 18.64 -5.68
C THR A 103 37.04 17.74 -4.43
N SER A 104 36.34 18.13 -3.36
CA SER A 104 36.14 17.27 -2.19
C SER A 104 35.07 16.20 -2.40
N TYR A 105 34.26 16.35 -3.46
CA TYR A 105 33.19 15.43 -3.84
C TYR A 105 33.73 14.32 -4.74
N GLN A 106 33.27 13.09 -4.49
CA GLN A 106 33.45 12.00 -5.44
C GLN A 106 32.49 12.17 -6.62
N VAL A 107 32.95 11.83 -7.82
CA VAL A 107 32.16 11.94 -9.04
C VAL A 107 31.92 10.55 -9.61
N LEU A 108 30.65 10.18 -9.76
CA LEU A 108 30.24 8.97 -10.47
C LEU A 108 29.66 9.35 -11.82
N VAL A 109 30.31 8.94 -12.90
CA VAL A 109 29.85 9.15 -14.27
C VAL A 109 29.09 7.92 -14.73
N LEU A 110 27.79 8.08 -14.99
CA LEU A 110 26.89 7.05 -15.50
C LEU A 110 26.62 7.31 -16.98
N ASN A 111 27.19 6.47 -17.85
CA ASN A 111 26.92 6.52 -19.28
C ASN A 111 25.51 5.98 -19.57
N ALA A 112 24.56 6.87 -19.85
CA ALA A 112 23.21 6.52 -20.29
C ALA A 112 23.04 6.67 -21.81
N THR A 113 24.09 6.31 -22.56
CA THR A 113 24.07 6.25 -24.03
C THR A 113 24.55 4.88 -24.53
N ALA A 114 24.31 4.59 -25.81
CA ALA A 114 24.86 3.40 -26.47
C ALA A 114 26.34 3.56 -26.86
N GLU A 115 26.93 4.75 -26.70
CA GLU A 115 28.31 5.01 -27.12
C GLU A 115 29.33 4.51 -26.12
N THR A 116 30.20 3.60 -26.56
CA THR A 116 31.31 3.12 -25.76
C THR A 116 32.37 4.21 -25.60
N GLY A 117 32.82 4.43 -24.36
CA GLY A 117 33.93 5.34 -24.06
C GLY A 117 33.50 6.80 -23.82
N LEU A 118 32.22 7.14 -23.96
CA LEU A 118 31.72 8.49 -23.66
C LEU A 118 31.95 8.87 -22.18
N GLY A 119 31.65 7.95 -21.26
CA GLY A 119 31.92 8.14 -19.83
C GLY A 119 33.41 8.34 -19.52
N ALA A 120 34.32 7.73 -20.29
CA ALA A 120 35.76 7.93 -20.13
C ALA A 120 36.19 9.34 -20.57
N ARG A 121 35.62 9.86 -21.67
CA ARG A 121 35.87 11.25 -22.09
C ARG A 121 35.44 12.27 -21.04
N ILE A 122 34.27 12.04 -20.42
CA ILE A 122 33.77 12.89 -19.35
C ILE A 122 34.66 12.79 -18.12
N ARG A 123 35.09 11.58 -17.74
CA ARG A 123 36.09 11.42 -16.69
C ARG A 123 37.34 12.25 -16.98
N ASP A 124 37.86 12.21 -18.20
CA ASP A 124 39.05 12.98 -18.57
C ASP A 124 38.82 14.49 -18.44
N GLN A 125 37.62 14.99 -18.79
CA GLN A 125 37.23 16.40 -18.57
C GLN A 125 37.16 16.75 -17.08
N VAL A 126 36.58 15.88 -16.25
CA VAL A 126 36.49 16.07 -14.80
C VAL A 126 37.90 16.07 -14.18
N ILE A 127 38.79 15.17 -14.59
CA ILE A 127 40.18 15.17 -14.13
C ILE A 127 40.92 16.43 -14.60
N ALA A 128 40.72 16.86 -15.85
CA ALA A 128 41.30 18.09 -16.37
C ALA A 128 40.83 19.34 -15.61
N ALA A 129 39.63 19.30 -15.03
CA ALA A 129 39.07 20.34 -14.18
C ALA A 129 39.58 20.32 -12.73
N GLY A 130 40.37 19.30 -12.34
CA GLY A 130 41.14 19.28 -11.09
C GLY A 130 40.79 18.17 -10.10
N TRP A 131 39.83 17.30 -10.40
CA TRP A 131 39.53 16.14 -9.57
C TRP A 131 40.65 15.09 -9.63
N ALA A 132 40.85 14.37 -8.54
CA ALA A 132 41.80 13.26 -8.51
C ALA A 132 41.22 12.04 -9.25
N ASP A 133 42.08 11.30 -9.94
CA ASP A 133 41.68 10.09 -10.70
C ASP A 133 40.96 9.04 -9.83
N ALA A 134 41.33 8.94 -8.56
CA ALA A 134 40.74 8.03 -7.57
C ALA A 134 39.36 8.46 -7.07
N ASP A 135 38.98 9.73 -7.28
CA ASP A 135 37.68 10.27 -6.86
C ASP A 135 36.67 10.30 -8.04
N VAL A 136 37.06 9.86 -9.24
CA VAL A 136 36.20 9.80 -10.42
C VAL A 136 35.99 8.37 -10.89
N GLU A 137 34.78 7.87 -10.71
CA GLU A 137 34.35 6.55 -11.15
C GLU A 137 33.50 6.63 -12.42
N VAL A 138 33.61 5.62 -13.28
CA VAL A 138 32.83 5.52 -14.52
C VAL A 138 32.10 4.19 -14.53
N SER A 139 30.80 4.24 -14.81
CA SER A 139 29.95 3.07 -14.98
C SER A 139 28.93 3.30 -16.09
N ASN A 140 28.23 2.25 -16.48
CA ASN A 140 27.11 2.34 -17.41
C ASN A 140 25.81 2.49 -16.60
N ALA A 141 24.90 3.33 -17.09
CA ALA A 141 23.57 3.43 -16.53
C ALA A 141 22.75 2.17 -16.87
N SER A 142 21.68 1.93 -16.12
CA SER A 142 20.75 0.83 -16.36
C SER A 142 19.83 1.05 -17.57
N SER A 143 19.76 2.29 -18.07
CA SER A 143 18.99 2.68 -19.25
C SER A 143 19.84 3.63 -20.11
N THR A 144 19.63 3.58 -21.42
CA THR A 144 20.35 4.39 -22.41
C THR A 144 19.48 5.43 -23.12
N ASP A 145 18.27 5.67 -22.60
CA ASP A 145 17.27 6.55 -23.23
C ASP A 145 17.17 7.90 -22.47
N PHE A 146 18.30 8.38 -21.95
CA PHE A 146 18.34 9.60 -21.16
C PHE A 146 18.57 10.80 -22.11
N PRO A 147 17.60 11.72 -22.28
CA PRO A 147 17.68 12.72 -23.35
C PRO A 147 18.69 13.85 -23.07
N THR A 148 18.85 14.23 -21.81
CA THR A 148 19.59 15.42 -21.39
C THR A 148 20.62 15.05 -20.36
N THR A 149 21.84 15.56 -20.45
CA THR A 149 22.89 15.28 -19.47
C THR A 149 22.60 16.02 -18.18
N THR A 150 22.57 15.29 -17.06
CA THR A 150 22.16 15.84 -15.76
C THR A 150 23.11 15.42 -14.65
N VAL A 151 23.52 16.41 -13.85
CA VAL A 151 24.27 16.22 -12.60
C VAL A 151 23.29 16.18 -11.43
N TYR A 152 23.29 15.06 -10.72
CA TYR A 152 22.47 14.80 -9.55
C TYR A 152 23.26 14.99 -8.26
N TYR A 153 22.59 15.58 -7.26
CA TYR A 153 23.14 15.85 -5.93
C TYR A 153 22.09 15.61 -4.84
N ALA A 154 22.55 15.24 -3.65
CA ALA A 154 21.68 14.79 -2.56
C ALA A 154 21.05 15.93 -1.76
N GLN A 155 21.82 16.98 -1.45
CA GLN A 155 21.40 18.03 -0.52
C GLN A 155 21.36 19.39 -1.20
N PRO A 156 20.39 20.27 -0.87
CA PRO A 156 20.36 21.64 -1.42
C PRO A 156 21.67 22.42 -1.25
N ALA A 157 22.47 22.10 -0.23
CA ALA A 157 23.76 22.72 0.02
C ALA A 157 24.82 22.37 -1.04
N ASP A 158 24.66 21.26 -1.75
CA ASP A 158 25.60 20.75 -2.76
C ASP A 158 25.38 21.36 -4.15
N GLU A 159 24.33 22.16 -4.34
CA GLU A 159 23.97 22.72 -5.65
C GLU A 159 25.12 23.51 -6.30
N ALA A 160 25.89 24.26 -5.50
CA ALA A 160 27.05 25.00 -6.00
C ALA A 160 28.12 24.08 -6.59
N ALA A 161 28.38 22.95 -5.92
CA ALA A 161 29.34 21.94 -6.35
C ALA A 161 28.86 21.20 -7.61
N ALA A 162 27.58 20.83 -7.63
CA ALA A 162 26.95 20.19 -8.79
C ALA A 162 26.99 21.10 -10.04
N ARG A 163 26.70 22.39 -9.88
CA ARG A 163 26.84 23.38 -10.96
C ARG A 163 28.29 23.58 -11.40
N GLY A 164 29.23 23.59 -10.46
CA GLY A 164 30.65 23.65 -10.78
C GLY A 164 31.11 22.45 -11.63
N LEU A 165 30.62 21.25 -11.32
CA LEU A 165 30.87 20.05 -12.11
C LEU A 165 30.19 20.11 -13.49
N ALA A 166 28.94 20.56 -13.56
CA ALA A 166 28.21 20.74 -14.81
C ALA A 166 28.95 21.67 -15.78
N ASP A 167 29.44 22.82 -15.28
CA ASP A 167 30.23 23.75 -16.08
C ASP A 167 31.57 23.14 -16.51
N ALA A 168 32.21 22.37 -15.62
CA ALA A 168 33.51 21.74 -15.89
C ALA A 168 33.47 20.72 -17.05
N ILE A 169 32.34 20.04 -17.25
CA ILE A 169 32.16 19.05 -18.34
C ILE A 169 31.63 19.66 -19.64
N GLY A 170 31.47 20.98 -19.71
CA GLY A 170 31.00 21.70 -20.89
C GLY A 170 29.51 22.07 -20.88
N GLY A 171 28.84 21.92 -19.73
CA GLY A 171 27.44 22.24 -19.54
C GLY A 171 26.57 20.99 -19.35
N ALA A 172 25.77 20.99 -18.29
CA ALA A 172 24.77 19.97 -17.99
C ALA A 172 23.65 20.57 -17.13
N GLU A 173 22.48 19.93 -17.13
CA GLU A 173 21.43 20.28 -16.19
C GLU A 173 21.81 19.81 -14.78
N VAL A 174 21.27 20.46 -13.75
CA VAL A 174 21.56 20.12 -12.35
C VAL A 174 20.24 19.85 -11.64
N SER A 175 20.11 18.70 -11.00
CA SER A 175 18.87 18.25 -10.37
C SER A 175 19.11 17.68 -8.97
N LEU A 176 18.24 18.03 -8.02
CA LEU A 176 18.28 17.49 -6.67
C LEU A 176 17.58 16.13 -6.67
N ASP A 177 18.35 15.05 -6.55
CA ASP A 177 17.86 13.68 -6.44
C ASP A 177 18.87 12.84 -5.64
N ASP A 178 18.38 12.14 -4.61
CA ASP A 178 19.18 11.28 -3.76
C ASP A 178 19.18 9.81 -4.21
N THR A 179 18.40 9.45 -5.24
CA THR A 179 18.25 8.08 -5.74
C THR A 179 19.60 7.47 -6.18
N TYR A 180 20.50 8.30 -6.68
CA TYR A 180 21.79 7.88 -7.21
C TYR A 180 22.92 7.89 -6.17
N GLN A 181 22.62 8.24 -4.91
CA GLN A 181 23.62 8.29 -3.87
C GLN A 181 24.04 6.87 -3.49
N VAL A 182 25.26 6.49 -3.86
CA VAL A 182 25.83 5.22 -3.42
C VAL A 182 26.18 5.38 -1.94
N VAL A 183 25.44 4.72 -1.06
CA VAL A 183 25.87 4.54 0.33
C VAL A 183 27.16 3.73 0.27
N ALA A 184 28.28 4.39 0.58
CA ALA A 184 29.58 3.73 0.71
C ALA A 184 29.45 2.50 1.62
N PRO A 185 29.86 1.29 1.18
CA PRO A 185 30.03 0.16 2.07
C PRO A 185 30.95 0.58 3.24
N PRO A 186 30.72 0.12 4.48
CA PRO A 186 31.47 0.55 5.66
C PRO A 186 32.99 0.33 5.56
N GLU A 187 33.44 -0.47 4.58
CA GLU A 187 34.83 -0.78 4.26
C GLU A 187 35.54 0.34 3.44
N THR A 188 34.79 1.25 2.81
CA THR A 188 35.32 2.36 1.96
C THR A 188 35.37 3.70 2.69
N THR A 189 35.12 3.67 3.99
CA THR A 189 35.06 4.86 4.80
C THR A 189 36.44 5.47 4.95
N ALA A 190 36.56 6.78 4.73
CA ALA A 190 37.75 7.53 5.16
C ALA A 190 38.00 7.24 6.65
N ALA A 191 39.24 7.39 7.11
CA ALA A 191 39.68 7.03 8.47
C ALA A 191 38.79 7.56 9.63
N ASP A 192 37.90 8.52 9.35
CA ASP A 192 36.96 9.16 10.28
C ASP A 192 35.51 8.63 10.24
N GLY A 193 35.18 7.59 9.44
CA GLY A 193 33.84 6.98 9.51
C GLY A 193 32.72 7.71 8.72
N ALA A 194 33.05 8.77 7.96
CA ALA A 194 32.08 9.53 7.15
C ALA A 194 32.07 9.10 5.68
N SER A 195 30.88 8.82 5.12
CA SER A 195 30.67 8.75 3.67
C SER A 195 31.08 10.09 3.04
N ARG A 196 31.94 10.05 2.03
CA ARG A 196 32.24 11.26 1.25
C ARG A 196 31.01 11.65 0.44
N PRO A 197 30.71 12.95 0.32
CA PRO A 197 29.59 13.39 -0.52
C PRO A 197 29.90 13.06 -1.99
N GLN A 198 28.88 12.60 -2.72
CA GLN A 198 29.00 12.14 -4.11
C GLN A 198 28.09 12.96 -5.04
N LEU A 199 28.64 13.34 -6.19
CA LEU A 199 27.94 13.92 -7.32
C LEU A 199 27.83 12.87 -8.42
N VAL A 200 26.64 12.72 -9.01
CA VAL A 200 26.41 11.71 -10.05
C VAL A 200 26.06 12.39 -11.36
N VAL A 201 26.85 12.14 -12.40
CA VAL A 201 26.60 12.65 -13.75
C VAL A 201 25.95 11.56 -14.57
N VAL A 202 24.70 11.74 -14.97
CA VAL A 202 24.04 10.87 -15.95
C VAL A 202 24.17 11.49 -17.32
N VAL A 203 24.92 10.80 -18.18
CA VAL A 203 25.27 11.27 -19.52
C VAL A 203 24.13 10.96 -20.48
N GLY A 204 23.50 12.00 -21.00
CA GLY A 204 22.39 11.90 -21.94
C GLY A 204 22.82 11.88 -23.40
N LEU A 205 21.83 11.70 -24.28
CA LEU A 205 21.98 11.66 -25.74
C LEU A 205 22.38 13.03 -26.34
N ASP A 206 22.18 14.12 -25.60
CA ASP A 206 22.60 15.46 -25.97
C ASP A 206 24.13 15.64 -25.92
N PHE A 207 24.83 14.85 -25.10
CA PHE A 207 26.27 14.98 -24.92
C PHE A 207 27.05 14.53 -26.15
N GLY A 208 27.90 15.41 -26.69
CA GLY A 208 28.74 15.09 -27.85
C GLY A 208 28.04 15.22 -29.22
N SER A 209 26.85 15.82 -29.27
CA SER A 209 26.12 16.09 -30.52
C SER A 209 26.50 17.42 -31.22
N GLU A 210 27.60 18.06 -30.80
CA GLU A 210 28.14 19.29 -31.40
C GLU A 210 29.22 19.06 -32.46
#